data_AF-A0A832TNU0-F1
#
_entry.id   AF-A0A832TNU0-F1
#
_cell.length_a   1.000
_cell.length_b   1.000
_cell.length_c   1.000
_cell.angle_alpha   90.00
_cell.angle_beta   90.00
_cell.angle_gamma   90.00
#
_symmetry.space_group_name_H-M   'P 1'
#
loop_
_entity.id
_entity.type
_entity.pdbx_description
1 polymer ?
#
loop_
_entity_poly.entity_id
_entity_poly.type
_entity_poly.pdbx_seq_one_letter_code
_entity_poly.pdbx_strand_id
1 'polypeptide(L)' 'FLFLVGLGHKGLPKELFERGKYHLDITSKGLSLETCTAIGAIPAHLAGLMEILQYKK' A
#
# COMPACT_ATOMS: atom_id res chain seq x y z
N PHE A 1 1.53 -6.94 10.43
CA PHE A 1 1.03 -5.65 9.91
C PHE A 1 -0.28 -5.91 9.18
N LEU A 2 -1.21 -4.95 9.22
CA LEU A 2 -2.48 -5.01 8.49
C LEU A 2 -2.45 -3.95 7.39
N PHE A 3 -2.67 -4.37 6.15
CA PHE A 3 -2.89 -3.47 5.01
C PHE A 3 -4.38 -3.37 4.73
N LEU A 4 -4.88 -2.14 4.65
CA LEU A 4 -6.23 -1.86 4.22
C LEU A 4 -6.16 -1.35 2.77
N VAL A 5 -6.84 -2.04 1.86
CA VAL A 5 -6.94 -1.66 0.45
C VAL A 5 -8.42 -1.45 0.13
N GLY A 6 -8.73 -0.30 -0.48
CA GLY A 6 -10.08 0.07 -0.85
C GLY A 6 -10.62 -0.75 -2.02
N LEU A 7 -11.95 -0.82 -2.16
CA LEU A 7 -12.58 -1.58 -3.23
C LEU A 7 -12.79 -0.70 -4.47
N GLY A 8 -11.87 -0.80 -5.43
CA GLY A 8 -11.93 -0.10 -6.71
C GLY A 8 -12.16 1.41 -6.55
N HIS A 9 -13.02 1.99 -7.39
CA HIS A 9 -13.30 3.42 -7.41
C HIS A 9 -13.94 3.96 -6.12
N LYS A 10 -14.47 3.10 -5.23
CA LYS A 10 -15.05 3.53 -3.95
C LYS A 10 -13.98 3.79 -2.88
N GLY A 11 -12.79 3.23 -3.04
CA GLY A 11 -11.71 3.36 -2.05
C GLY A 11 -12.08 2.75 -0.69
N LEU A 12 -11.47 3.27 0.36
CA LEU A 12 -11.79 2.92 1.75
C LEU A 12 -12.86 3.88 2.30
N PRO A 13 -13.75 3.40 3.18
CA PRO A 13 -14.64 4.29 3.92
C PRO A 13 -13.84 5.35 4.69
N LYS A 14 -14.32 6.60 4.70
CA LYS A 14 -13.62 7.75 5.31
C LYS A 14 -13.18 7.48 6.75
N GLU A 15 -14.06 6.86 7.55
CA GLU A 15 -13.77 6.51 8.94
C GLU A 15 -12.60 5.51 9.07
N LEU A 16 -12.51 4.52 8.17
CA LEU A 16 -11.40 3.56 8.15
C LEU A 16 -10.11 4.22 7.69
N PHE A 17 -10.20 5.12 6.71
CA PHE A 17 -9.06 5.90 6.22
C PHE A 17 -8.48 6.76 7.35
N GLU A 18 -9.31 7.55 8.03
CA GLU A 18 -8.87 8.45 9.12
C GLU A 18 -8.30 7.73 10.35
N ARG A 19 -8.67 6.45 10.56
CA ARG A 19 -8.10 5.61 11.64
C ARG A 19 -6.69 5.10 11.32
N GLY A 20 -6.26 5.15 10.06
CA GLY A 20 -4.94 4.69 9.65
C GLY A 20 -3.84 5.62 10.14
N LYS A 21 -2.89 5.11 10.95
CA LYS A 21 -1.73 5.91 11.39
C LYS A 21 -0.80 6.28 10.22
N TYR A 22 -0.76 5.44 9.20
CA TYR A 22 0.11 5.61 8.05
C TYR A 22 -0.70 5.38 6.77
N HIS A 23 -0.43 6.21 5.77
CA HIS A 23 -1.00 6.10 4.44
C HIS A 23 0.12 5.87 3.44
N LEU A 24 -0.07 4.90 2.55
CA LEU A 24 0.91 4.53 1.54
C LEU A 24 0.34 4.81 0.15
N ASP A 25 1.00 5.69 -0.59
CA ASP A 25 0.85 5.75 -2.05
C ASP A 25 1.99 4.96 -2.69
N ILE A 26 1.67 3.74 -3.11
CA ILE A 26 2.66 2.83 -3.74
C ILE A 26 3.19 3.37 -5.07
N THR A 27 2.47 4.27 -5.72
CA THR A 27 2.87 4.84 -7.02
C THR A 27 3.78 6.05 -6.88
N SER A 28 3.78 6.69 -5.69
CA SER A 28 4.42 7.99 -5.44
C SER A 28 4.02 9.09 -6.43
N LYS A 29 2.85 8.94 -7.07
CA LYS A 29 2.34 9.82 -8.14
C LYS A 29 0.86 10.16 -7.98
N GLY A 30 0.22 9.70 -6.89
CA GLY A 30 -1.21 9.87 -6.66
C GLY A 30 -2.08 9.10 -7.66
N LEU A 31 -1.56 8.04 -8.28
CA LEU A 31 -2.29 7.25 -9.27
C LEU A 31 -3.06 6.11 -8.60
N SER A 32 -4.33 5.95 -8.98
CA SER A 32 -5.12 4.80 -8.56
C SER A 32 -4.72 3.56 -9.34
N LEU A 33 -4.56 2.44 -8.64
CA LEU A 33 -4.39 1.12 -9.24
C LEU A 33 -5.70 0.33 -9.13
N GLU A 34 -5.83 -0.67 -9.99
CA GLU A 34 -6.84 -1.72 -9.79
C GLU A 34 -6.51 -2.47 -8.48
N THR A 35 -7.56 -2.90 -7.76
CA THR A 35 -7.45 -3.42 -6.38
C THR A 35 -6.51 -4.62 -6.29
N CYS A 36 -6.65 -5.61 -7.18
CA CYS A 36 -5.79 -6.79 -7.22
C CYS A 36 -4.35 -6.41 -7.58
N THR A 37 -4.17 -5.44 -8.48
CA THR A 37 -2.85 -4.89 -8.84
C THR A 37 -2.18 -4.25 -7.62
N ALA A 38 -2.91 -3.44 -6.85
CA ALA A 38 -2.41 -2.84 -5.61
C ALA A 38 -2.04 -3.90 -4.57
N ILE A 39 -2.91 -4.91 -4.37
CA ILE A 39 -2.69 -6.01 -3.43
C ILE A 39 -1.41 -6.80 -3.77
N GLY A 40 -1.08 -6.96 -5.06
CA GLY A 40 0.17 -7.61 -5.47
C GLY A 40 1.40 -6.68 -5.37
N ALA A 41 1.28 -5.44 -5.85
CA ALA A 41 2.39 -4.49 -5.94
C ALA A 41 2.92 -4.06 -4.56
N ILE A 42 2.03 -3.79 -3.60
CA ILE A 42 2.40 -3.33 -2.25
C ILE A 42 3.37 -4.31 -1.55
N PRO A 43 3.01 -5.59 -1.32
CA PRO A 43 3.89 -6.52 -0.62
C PRO A 43 5.17 -6.82 -1.42
N ALA A 44 5.10 -6.90 -2.75
CA ALA A 44 6.29 -7.14 -3.57
C ALA A 44 7.32 -6.00 -3.44
N HIS A 45 6.87 -4.76 -3.50
CA HIS A 45 7.75 -3.60 -3.33
C HIS A 45 8.36 -3.53 -1.94
N LEU A 46 7.55 -3.73 -0.90
CA LEU A 46 8.03 -3.71 0.49
C LEU A 46 9.02 -4.84 0.76
N ALA A 47 8.81 -6.04 0.21
CA ALA A 47 9.73 -7.15 0.33
C ALA A 47 11.11 -6.80 -0.26
N GLY A 48 11.15 -6.22 -1.46
CA GLY A 48 12.40 -5.78 -2.09
C GLY A 48 13.13 -4.70 -1.28
N LEU A 49 12.40 -3.73 -0.71
CA LEU A 49 12.99 -2.73 0.19
C LEU A 49 13.57 -3.37 1.46
N MET A 50 12.85 -4.31 2.06
CA MET A 50 13.31 -5.02 3.26
C MET A 50 14.58 -5.83 2.99
N GLU A 51 14.65 -6.51 1.85
CA GLU A 51 15.85 -7.25 1.42
C GLU A 51 17.06 -6.33 1.28
N ILE A 52 16.90 -5.18 0.60
CA ILE A 52 17.97 -4.18 0.47
C ILE A 52 18.43 -3.66 1.84
N LEU A 53 17.50 -3.41 2.76
CA LEU A 53 17.81 -2.93 4.10
C LEU A 53 18.54 -3.98 4.94
N GLN A 54 18.20 -5.26 4.79
CA GLN A 54 18.92 -6.34 5.45
C GLN A 54 20.33 -6.51 4.89
N TYR A 55 20.51 -6.39 3.57
CA TYR A 55 21.83 -6.46 2.94
C TYR A 55 22.78 -5.32 3.38
N LYS A 56 22.24 -4.15 3.72
CA LYS A 56 23.01 -2.99 4.19
C LYS A 56 23.37 -3.03 5.68
N LYS A 57 22.91 -4.04 6.42
CA LYS A 57 23.22 -4.26 7.83
C LYS A 57 24.39 -5.22 8.00
#